data_AF-A0A0R2UXE9-F1
#
_entry.id   AF-A0A0R2UXE9-F1
#
_cell.length_a   1.000
_cell.length_b   1.000
_cell.length_c   1.000
_cell.angle_alpha   90.00
_cell.angle_beta   90.00
_cell.angle_gamma   90.00
#
_symmetry.space_group_name_H-M   'P 1'
#
loop_
_entity.id
_entity.type
_entity.pdbx_description
1 polymer ?
#
loop_
_entity_poly.entity_id
_entity_poly.type
_entity_poly.pdbx_seq_one_letter_code
_entity_poly.pdbx_strand_id
1 'polypeptide(L)'
;QVVCRIDTSAAAPEGGSKPAAASATLNPMPLAAAPAPTAATYATGTASPAAKKILAEKGMDASQVAGTGKDGRITKEDAVNAKVAMGSSPVSGRGETRTRMSALRRKLATRLVSVKNETAMLTTFNEVDMKPIMDLRKEYKDAFSAKHGVGLGFMSFFTLATVRALKMYPAVASMIDGDDMVSFDTTDISVAVSGPKGLMVPVLRNADQMSFADVEAGIKDLATKVRDGKISVDEMTGGCFTITNGGVFGSMLSTPIINPPQSAILGMHNIVERPVVRDGQIVVRPIMYVAMSYDHRIIDGRESVGTLVAIKEALENPVELLMGGDVKAGLGL
;
A
#
# COMPACT_ATOMS: atom_id res chain seq x y z
N GLN A 1 26.78 -14.22 -4.22
CA GLN A 1 27.81 -13.50 -5.00
C GLN A 1 28.02 -12.13 -4.37
N VAL A 2 29.25 -11.80 -3.99
CA VAL A 2 29.63 -10.47 -3.48
C VAL A 2 29.96 -9.61 -4.69
N VAL A 3 29.19 -8.54 -4.93
CA VAL A 3 29.23 -7.82 -6.22
C VAL A 3 30.22 -6.64 -6.23
N CYS A 4 30.75 -6.20 -5.08
CA CYS A 4 32.00 -5.40 -4.97
C CYS A 4 32.43 -5.15 -3.50
N ARG A 5 33.70 -4.75 -3.31
CA ARG A 5 34.24 -4.12 -2.09
C ARG A 5 34.94 -2.82 -2.47
N ILE A 6 34.80 -1.79 -1.63
CA ILE A 6 35.43 -0.48 -1.81
C ILE A 6 36.72 -0.44 -1.00
N ASP A 7 37.82 -0.09 -1.66
CA ASP A 7 39.13 0.13 -1.06
C ASP A 7 39.26 1.61 -0.68
N THR A 8 39.57 1.89 0.60
CA THR A 8 39.73 3.24 1.15
C THR A 8 41.19 3.62 1.41
N SER A 9 42.15 2.93 0.80
CA SER A 9 43.59 3.16 1.05
C SER A 9 44.30 4.10 0.06
N ALA A 10 43.58 4.95 -0.67
CA ALA A 10 44.22 5.92 -1.58
C ALA A 10 44.77 7.14 -0.83
N ALA A 11 46.10 7.30 -0.82
CA ALA A 11 46.79 8.49 -0.30
C ALA A 11 46.72 9.67 -1.29
N ALA A 12 46.60 10.89 -0.75
CA ALA A 12 46.55 12.13 -1.52
C ALA A 12 47.93 12.48 -2.12
N PRO A 13 48.01 13.01 -3.36
CA PRO A 13 49.28 13.46 -3.91
C PRO A 13 49.65 14.86 -3.39
N GLU A 14 50.84 14.98 -2.80
CA GLU A 14 51.48 16.25 -2.48
C GLU A 14 52.29 16.79 -3.67
N GLY A 15 52.17 18.08 -3.94
CA GLY A 15 53.17 18.87 -4.66
C GLY A 15 52.73 19.44 -6.01
N GLY A 16 52.58 20.78 -6.06
CA GLY A 16 52.40 21.51 -7.32
C GLY A 16 52.17 23.01 -7.12
N SER A 17 53.24 23.75 -6.86
CA SER A 17 53.29 25.20 -6.70
C SER A 17 52.85 26.00 -7.93
N LYS A 18 52.20 27.14 -7.66
CA LYS A 18 51.81 28.21 -8.61
C LYS A 18 53.04 28.92 -9.21
N PRO A 19 53.00 29.26 -10.52
CA PRO A 19 53.45 30.59 -10.94
C PRO A 19 52.48 31.29 -11.91
N ALA A 20 52.86 32.54 -12.23
CA ALA A 20 52.06 33.69 -12.63
C ALA A 20 51.68 33.81 -14.13
N ALA A 21 50.89 34.85 -14.39
CA ALA A 21 50.29 35.25 -15.65
C ALA A 21 51.26 35.75 -16.74
N ALA A 22 50.88 35.52 -18.01
CA ALA A 22 51.19 36.36 -19.16
C ALA A 22 50.17 36.13 -20.30
N SER A 23 49.83 37.22 -20.99
CA SER A 23 48.71 37.46 -21.92
C SER A 23 48.89 36.98 -23.37
N ALA A 24 47.78 37.15 -24.14
CA ALA A 24 47.60 37.22 -25.60
C ALA A 24 47.05 35.92 -26.23
N THR A 25 45.96 35.86 -27.01
CA THR A 25 45.10 36.84 -27.70
C THR A 25 43.84 36.07 -28.12
N LEU A 26 42.63 36.58 -27.85
CA LEU A 26 41.40 36.00 -28.41
C LEU A 26 40.82 36.96 -29.46
N ASN A 27 40.84 36.49 -30.70
CA ASN A 27 40.02 37.01 -31.80
C ASN A 27 38.54 36.86 -31.42
N PRO A 28 37.71 37.90 -31.56
CA PRO A 28 36.27 37.77 -31.39
C PRO A 28 35.66 37.18 -32.67
N MET A 29 35.15 35.94 -32.60
CA MET A 29 34.17 35.42 -33.55
C MET A 29 32.75 35.59 -33.00
N PRO A 30 31.75 35.79 -33.87
CA PRO A 30 30.63 36.68 -33.61
C PRO A 30 29.57 36.05 -32.70
N LEU A 31 29.03 36.88 -31.81
CA LEU A 31 27.78 36.63 -31.11
C LEU A 31 26.68 36.45 -32.18
N ALA A 32 26.14 35.23 -32.31
CA ALA A 32 24.91 35.01 -33.05
C ALA A 32 23.79 35.77 -32.33
N ALA A 33 23.31 36.84 -32.97
CA ALA A 33 22.21 37.64 -32.48
C ALA A 33 20.97 36.77 -32.27
N ALA A 34 20.37 36.89 -31.08
CA ALA A 34 19.00 36.42 -30.84
C ALA A 34 18.06 37.10 -31.85
N PRO A 35 17.13 36.37 -32.50
CA PRO A 35 16.19 36.99 -33.40
C PRO A 35 15.28 37.95 -32.63
N ALA A 36 15.17 39.18 -33.14
CA ALA A 36 14.24 40.19 -32.66
C ALA A 36 12.78 39.66 -32.71
N PRO A 37 11.88 40.13 -31.84
CA PRO A 37 10.47 39.78 -31.93
C PRO A 37 9.91 40.27 -33.28
N THR A 38 9.61 39.33 -34.17
CA THR A 38 8.89 39.60 -35.40
C THR A 38 7.52 40.16 -35.06
N ALA A 39 7.22 41.36 -35.56
CA ALA A 39 5.90 41.94 -35.52
C ALA A 39 4.87 40.93 -36.06
N ALA A 40 3.74 40.79 -35.36
CA ALA A 40 2.63 39.94 -35.80
C ALA A 40 2.22 40.38 -37.22
N THR A 41 2.51 39.53 -38.20
CA THR A 41 2.01 39.71 -39.57
C THR A 41 0.66 39.01 -39.70
N TYR A 42 -0.10 39.30 -40.76
CA TYR A 42 -1.37 38.63 -41.04
C TYR A 42 -1.25 37.08 -41.15
N ALA A 43 -0.04 36.55 -41.23
CA ALA A 43 0.25 35.12 -41.37
C ALA A 43 0.43 34.37 -40.04
N THR A 44 0.66 35.09 -38.93
CA THR A 44 0.85 34.50 -37.60
C THR A 44 -0.44 33.80 -37.13
N GLY A 45 -0.37 32.51 -36.78
CA GLY A 45 -1.54 31.72 -36.37
C GLY A 45 -2.46 31.24 -37.51
N THR A 46 -2.11 31.54 -38.77
CA THR A 46 -2.86 31.03 -39.92
C THR A 46 -2.41 29.60 -40.24
N ALA A 47 -3.34 28.66 -40.36
CA ALA A 47 -3.03 27.28 -40.72
C ALA A 47 -2.88 27.09 -42.23
N SER A 48 -1.83 26.37 -42.66
CA SER A 48 -1.74 25.87 -44.03
C SER A 48 -2.95 24.97 -44.37
N PRO A 49 -3.38 24.83 -45.64
CA PRO A 49 -4.54 24.02 -46.00
C PRO A 49 -4.49 22.57 -45.50
N ALA A 50 -3.29 21.97 -45.48
CA ALA A 50 -3.07 20.64 -44.92
C ALA A 50 -3.18 20.61 -43.39
N ALA A 51 -2.65 21.62 -42.70
CA ALA A 51 -2.79 21.75 -41.24
C ALA A 51 -4.24 22.00 -40.84
N LYS A 52 -4.98 22.83 -41.58
CA LYS A 52 -6.40 23.13 -41.33
C LYS A 52 -7.28 21.88 -41.40
N LYS A 53 -7.02 20.99 -42.36
CA LYS A 53 -7.74 19.71 -42.47
C LYS A 53 -7.46 18.79 -41.28
N ILE A 54 -6.19 18.67 -40.88
CA ILE A 54 -5.78 17.82 -39.75
C ILE A 54 -6.31 18.35 -38.41
N LEU A 55 -6.32 19.68 -38.22
CA LEU A 55 -6.90 20.30 -37.04
C LEU A 55 -8.42 20.13 -36.98
N ALA A 56 -9.12 20.24 -38.13
CA ALA A 56 -10.55 19.97 -38.21
C ALA A 56 -10.89 18.51 -37.90
N GLU A 57 -10.11 17.56 -38.41
CA GLU A 57 -10.24 16.12 -38.10
C GLU A 57 -9.99 15.82 -36.60
N LYS A 58 -9.11 16.59 -35.95
CA LYS A 58 -8.85 16.51 -34.52
C LYS A 58 -9.79 17.35 -33.64
N GLY A 59 -10.73 18.09 -34.24
CA GLY A 59 -11.63 18.98 -33.51
C GLY A 59 -10.92 20.13 -32.78
N MET A 60 -9.78 20.60 -33.31
CA MET A 60 -8.93 21.63 -32.71
C MET A 60 -8.99 22.95 -33.48
N ASP A 61 -8.97 24.07 -32.76
CA ASP A 61 -8.90 25.40 -33.37
C ASP A 61 -7.45 25.78 -33.71
N ALA A 62 -7.25 26.50 -34.81
CA ALA A 62 -5.91 26.96 -35.23
C ALA A 62 -5.25 27.87 -34.17
N SER A 63 -6.04 28.60 -33.38
CA SER A 63 -5.55 29.44 -32.27
C SER A 63 -4.93 28.64 -31.12
N GLN A 64 -5.16 27.32 -31.05
CA GLN A 64 -4.67 26.45 -29.97
C GLN A 64 -3.31 25.80 -30.30
N VAL A 65 -2.76 26.07 -31.49
CA VAL A 65 -1.53 25.44 -31.97
C VAL A 65 -0.50 26.52 -32.33
N ALA A 66 0.65 26.49 -31.66
CA ALA A 66 1.77 27.36 -32.00
C ALA A 66 2.39 26.89 -33.32
N GLY A 67 2.38 27.75 -34.35
CA GLY A 67 2.96 27.46 -35.65
C GLY A 67 4.46 27.69 -35.68
N THR A 68 5.21 26.70 -36.13
CA THR A 68 6.68 26.78 -36.25
C THR A 68 7.13 27.15 -37.67
N GLY A 69 6.18 27.34 -38.60
CA GLY A 69 6.45 27.70 -39.98
C GLY A 69 6.89 29.16 -40.17
N LYS A 70 7.33 29.46 -41.39
CA LYS A 70 7.73 30.82 -41.81
C LYS A 70 6.65 31.85 -41.42
N ASP A 71 7.08 32.92 -40.75
CA ASP A 71 6.23 34.00 -40.23
C ASP A 71 5.18 33.54 -39.20
N GLY A 72 5.41 32.44 -38.48
CA GLY A 72 4.52 31.92 -37.41
C GLY A 72 3.31 31.13 -37.92
N ARG A 73 3.41 30.57 -39.14
CA ARG A 73 2.37 29.78 -39.79
C ARG A 73 2.30 28.37 -39.21
N ILE A 74 1.08 27.82 -39.05
CA ILE A 74 0.90 26.45 -38.56
C ILE A 74 1.11 25.47 -39.70
N THR A 75 2.15 24.64 -39.56
CA THR A 75 2.53 23.62 -40.54
C THR A 75 1.76 22.32 -40.32
N LYS A 76 1.85 21.41 -41.30
CA LYS A 76 1.26 20.07 -41.20
C LYS A 76 1.82 19.31 -39.98
N GLU A 77 3.12 19.45 -39.71
CA GLU A 77 3.79 18.78 -38.59
C GLU A 77 3.32 19.32 -37.24
N ASP A 78 3.11 20.63 -37.12
CA ASP A 78 2.54 21.24 -35.91
C ASP A 78 1.13 20.69 -35.62
N ALA A 79 0.28 20.56 -36.65
CA ALA A 79 -1.07 20.01 -36.51
C ALA A 79 -1.08 18.51 -36.17
N VAL A 80 -0.14 17.73 -36.69
CA VAL A 80 0.02 16.29 -36.37
C VAL A 80 0.51 16.10 -34.94
N ASN A 81 1.44 16.95 -34.48
CA ASN A 81 2.01 16.89 -33.13
C ASN A 81 1.12 17.54 -32.08
N ALA A 82 0.15 18.36 -32.49
CA ALA A 82 -0.84 18.95 -31.61
C ALA A 82 -1.70 17.86 -30.94
N LYS A 83 -1.65 17.84 -29.60
CA LYS A 83 -2.46 16.96 -28.76
C LYS A 83 -3.65 17.74 -28.24
N VAL A 84 -4.84 17.16 -28.33
CA VAL A 84 -6.04 17.73 -27.71
C VAL A 84 -5.79 17.82 -26.21
N ALA A 85 -5.69 19.06 -25.70
CA ALA A 85 -5.71 19.30 -24.27
C ALA A 85 -7.11 18.97 -23.76
N MET A 86 -7.34 17.72 -23.37
CA MET A 86 -8.54 17.31 -22.63
C MET A 86 -8.56 18.06 -21.29
N GLY A 87 -9.23 19.21 -21.27
CA GLY A 87 -9.55 19.97 -20.06
C GLY A 87 -8.47 20.92 -19.57
N SER A 88 -8.27 22.05 -20.25
CA SER A 88 -7.70 23.24 -19.60
C SER A 88 -8.04 24.55 -20.33
N SER A 89 -9.32 24.81 -20.56
CA SER A 89 -9.77 26.20 -20.44
C SER A 89 -10.28 26.33 -19.01
N PRO A 90 -9.61 27.11 -18.13
CA PRO A 90 -10.14 27.37 -16.81
C PRO A 90 -11.51 28.01 -17.03
N VAL A 91 -12.57 27.31 -16.65
CA VAL A 91 -13.89 27.91 -16.51
C VAL A 91 -13.71 28.97 -15.43
N SER A 92 -13.57 30.22 -15.85
CA SER A 92 -13.42 31.38 -14.98
C SER A 92 -14.61 31.44 -14.04
N GLY A 93 -14.43 31.03 -12.78
CA GLY A 93 -15.47 31.06 -11.76
C GLY A 93 -15.51 29.87 -10.80
N ARG A 94 -14.80 28.77 -11.06
CA ARG A 94 -14.57 27.71 -10.05
C ARG A 94 -13.09 27.62 -9.73
N GLY A 95 -12.71 28.08 -8.54
CA GLY A 95 -11.32 28.00 -8.08
C GLY A 95 -10.86 26.55 -8.00
N GLU A 96 -9.87 26.19 -8.80
CA GLU A 96 -9.18 24.91 -8.71
C GLU A 96 -7.87 25.11 -7.92
N THR A 97 -7.75 24.45 -6.78
CA THR A 97 -6.48 24.41 -6.02
C THR A 97 -5.70 23.16 -6.41
N ARG A 98 -4.54 23.35 -7.05
CA ARG A 98 -3.63 22.25 -7.40
C ARG A 98 -2.48 22.17 -6.40
N THR A 99 -2.36 21.04 -5.71
CA THR A 99 -1.23 20.77 -4.80
C THR A 99 -0.44 19.56 -5.29
N ARG A 100 0.88 19.69 -5.38
CA ARG A 100 1.76 18.59 -5.77
C ARG A 100 1.82 17.55 -4.66
N MET A 101 1.55 16.27 -4.97
CA MET A 101 1.72 15.18 -4.00
C MET A 101 3.17 15.09 -3.51
N SER A 102 3.37 14.70 -2.25
CA SER A 102 4.72 14.42 -1.71
C SER A 102 5.41 13.27 -2.47
N ALA A 103 6.74 13.22 -2.41
CA ALA A 103 7.51 12.15 -3.04
C ALA A 103 7.14 10.76 -2.50
N LEU A 104 6.94 10.65 -1.17
CA LEU A 104 6.50 9.43 -0.50
C LEU A 104 5.13 8.98 -1.03
N ARG A 105 4.15 9.90 -1.10
CA ARG A 105 2.80 9.59 -1.59
C ARG A 105 2.82 9.14 -3.06
N ARG A 106 3.66 9.72 -3.91
CA ARG A 106 3.84 9.28 -5.30
C ARG A 106 4.37 7.84 -5.38
N LYS A 107 5.42 7.51 -4.62
CA LYS A 107 5.99 6.15 -4.61
C LYS A 107 4.97 5.11 -4.13
N LEU A 108 4.25 5.41 -3.05
CA LEU A 108 3.19 4.54 -2.54
C LEU A 108 2.07 4.35 -3.57
N ALA A 109 1.64 5.42 -4.25
CA ALA A 109 0.62 5.33 -5.29
C ALA A 109 1.07 4.44 -6.46
N THR A 110 2.30 4.60 -6.94
CA THR A 110 2.86 3.73 -7.98
C THR A 110 2.90 2.27 -7.54
N ARG A 111 3.35 2.00 -6.30
CA ARG A 111 3.37 0.64 -5.74
C ARG A 111 1.97 0.03 -5.68
N LEU A 112 0.98 0.75 -5.15
CA LEU A 112 -0.40 0.26 -5.02
C LEU A 112 -1.04 -0.07 -6.38
N VAL A 113 -0.75 0.71 -7.43
CA VAL A 113 -1.22 0.42 -8.79
C VAL A 113 -0.52 -0.80 -9.37
N SER A 114 0.79 -0.93 -9.15
CA SER A 114 1.56 -2.12 -9.56
C SER A 114 1.00 -3.40 -8.93
N VAL A 115 0.70 -3.41 -7.62
CA VAL A 115 0.06 -4.57 -6.97
C VAL A 115 -1.21 -5.00 -7.70
N LYS A 116 -2.10 -4.05 -8.02
CA LYS A 116 -3.36 -4.37 -8.69
C LYS A 116 -3.18 -4.91 -10.11
N ASN A 117 -2.13 -4.50 -10.79
CA ASN A 117 -1.88 -4.91 -12.17
C ASN A 117 -1.08 -6.21 -12.26
N GLU A 118 -0.25 -6.51 -11.26
CA GLU A 118 0.67 -7.65 -11.25
C GLU A 118 0.09 -8.88 -10.54
N THR A 119 -0.92 -8.72 -9.68
CA THR A 119 -1.57 -9.83 -8.96
C THR A 119 -2.90 -10.20 -9.60
N ALA A 120 -3.27 -11.49 -9.54
CA ALA A 120 -4.62 -11.93 -9.86
C ALA A 120 -5.50 -11.82 -8.60
N MET A 121 -5.69 -10.60 -8.11
CA MET A 121 -6.28 -10.36 -6.79
C MET A 121 -7.80 -10.61 -6.79
N LEU A 122 -8.24 -11.55 -5.96
CA LEU A 122 -9.65 -11.78 -5.63
C LEU A 122 -9.88 -11.58 -4.13
N THR A 123 -11.15 -11.44 -3.74
CA THR A 123 -11.55 -11.30 -2.33
C THR A 123 -12.70 -12.24 -2.02
N THR A 124 -12.59 -12.97 -0.91
CA THR A 124 -13.68 -13.74 -0.30
C THR A 124 -14.11 -13.12 1.03
N PHE A 125 -15.36 -13.35 1.43
CA PHE A 125 -15.99 -12.67 2.56
C PHE A 125 -16.74 -13.66 3.45
N ASN A 126 -16.68 -13.42 4.76
CA ASN A 126 -17.53 -14.10 5.75
C ASN A 126 -18.01 -13.10 6.79
N GLU A 127 -19.11 -13.45 7.46
CA GLU A 127 -19.51 -12.83 8.72
C GLU A 127 -19.05 -13.70 9.89
N VAL A 128 -18.76 -13.06 11.03
CA VAL A 128 -18.30 -13.71 12.26
C VAL A 128 -19.16 -13.20 13.42
N ASP A 129 -19.75 -14.12 14.18
CA ASP A 129 -20.37 -13.84 15.47
C ASP A 129 -19.29 -13.57 16.51
N MET A 130 -19.15 -12.31 16.91
CA MET A 130 -18.12 -11.88 17.85
C MET A 130 -18.53 -12.09 19.30
N LYS A 131 -19.75 -12.58 19.58
CA LYS A 131 -20.26 -12.75 20.95
C LYS A 131 -19.34 -13.60 21.83
N PRO A 132 -18.82 -14.77 21.38
CA PRO A 132 -17.94 -15.60 22.21
C PRO A 132 -16.70 -14.86 22.68
N ILE A 133 -16.04 -14.11 21.79
CA ILE A 133 -14.86 -13.30 22.14
C ILE A 133 -15.25 -12.14 23.05
N MET A 134 -16.37 -11.47 22.78
CA MET A 134 -16.82 -10.34 23.61
C MET A 134 -17.16 -10.79 25.03
N ASP A 135 -17.79 -11.96 25.20
CA ASP A 135 -18.09 -12.53 26.50
C ASP A 135 -16.80 -12.88 27.27
N LEU A 136 -15.85 -13.57 26.63
CA LEU A 136 -14.53 -13.85 27.21
C LEU A 136 -13.81 -12.58 27.64
N ARG A 137 -13.80 -11.56 26.78
CA ARG A 137 -13.18 -10.27 27.11
C ARG A 137 -13.89 -9.59 28.27
N LYS A 138 -15.21 -9.65 28.34
CA LYS A 138 -15.97 -9.07 29.44
C LYS A 138 -15.60 -9.71 30.79
N GLU A 139 -15.39 -11.03 30.81
CA GLU A 139 -15.09 -11.79 32.02
C GLU A 139 -13.60 -11.69 32.43
N TYR A 140 -12.66 -11.79 31.48
CA TYR A 140 -11.25 -11.99 31.80
C TYR A 140 -10.32 -10.79 31.57
N LYS A 141 -10.78 -9.70 30.92
CA LYS A 141 -9.90 -8.57 30.56
C LYS A 141 -9.15 -7.96 31.74
N ASP A 142 -9.78 -7.88 32.92
CA ASP A 142 -9.21 -7.19 34.08
C ASP A 142 -8.15 -8.07 34.74
N ALA A 143 -8.44 -9.37 34.92
CA ALA A 143 -7.48 -10.36 35.39
C ALA A 143 -6.28 -10.49 34.43
N PHE A 144 -6.54 -10.51 33.13
CA PHE A 144 -5.51 -10.57 32.09
C PHE A 144 -4.60 -9.33 32.12
N SER A 145 -5.19 -8.14 32.21
CA SER A 145 -4.43 -6.89 32.31
C SER A 145 -3.59 -6.83 33.59
N ALA A 146 -4.14 -7.29 34.71
CA ALA A 146 -3.44 -7.32 35.99
C ALA A 146 -2.23 -8.28 35.98
N LYS A 147 -2.35 -9.44 35.33
CA LYS A 147 -1.28 -10.45 35.27
C LYS A 147 -0.19 -10.10 34.25
N HIS A 148 -0.59 -9.65 33.06
CA HIS A 148 0.33 -9.51 31.92
C HIS A 148 0.73 -8.07 31.60
N GLY A 149 0.11 -7.06 32.22
CA GLY A 149 0.41 -5.64 31.96
C GLY A 149 -0.05 -5.12 30.58
N VAL A 150 -0.83 -5.92 29.85
CA VAL A 150 -1.43 -5.59 28.56
C VAL A 150 -2.88 -6.04 28.53
N GLY A 151 -3.74 -5.27 27.84
CA GLY A 151 -5.16 -5.58 27.75
C GLY A 151 -5.45 -6.76 26.83
N LEU A 152 -6.49 -7.54 27.16
CA LEU A 152 -7.01 -8.57 26.27
C LEU A 152 -7.76 -7.90 25.10
N GLY A 153 -7.06 -7.71 24.00
CA GLY A 153 -7.56 -7.14 22.76
C GLY A 153 -8.28 -8.16 21.89
N PHE A 154 -8.66 -7.74 20.69
CA PHE A 154 -9.13 -8.66 19.64
C PHE A 154 -7.97 -9.23 18.83
N MET A 155 -6.82 -8.55 18.79
CA MET A 155 -5.75 -8.89 17.87
C MET A 155 -5.13 -10.25 18.19
N SER A 156 -4.97 -10.61 19.46
CA SER A 156 -4.55 -11.96 19.84
C SER A 156 -5.45 -13.06 19.27
N PHE A 157 -6.78 -12.92 19.38
CA PHE A 157 -7.72 -13.88 18.80
C PHE A 157 -7.56 -13.98 17.27
N PHE A 158 -7.49 -12.85 16.57
CA PHE A 158 -7.37 -12.85 15.10
C PHE A 158 -6.02 -13.36 14.62
N THR A 159 -4.92 -12.97 15.27
CA THR A 159 -3.58 -13.43 14.94
C THR A 159 -3.46 -14.94 15.15
N LEU A 160 -3.89 -15.47 16.31
CA LEU A 160 -3.78 -16.90 16.59
C LEU A 160 -4.76 -17.74 15.75
N ALA A 161 -5.96 -17.23 15.46
CA ALA A 161 -6.88 -17.84 14.49
C ALA A 161 -6.27 -17.89 13.08
N THR A 162 -5.59 -16.81 12.67
CA THR A 162 -4.89 -16.75 11.38
C THR A 162 -3.74 -17.76 11.34
N VAL A 163 -2.88 -17.80 12.37
CA VAL A 163 -1.81 -18.80 12.50
C VAL A 163 -2.37 -20.22 12.39
N ARG A 164 -3.45 -20.54 13.10
CA ARG A 164 -4.12 -21.85 13.02
C ARG A 164 -4.53 -22.16 11.58
N ALA A 165 -5.19 -21.22 10.91
CA ALA A 165 -5.64 -21.41 9.53
C ALA A 165 -4.48 -21.55 8.54
N LEU A 166 -3.40 -20.79 8.70
CA LEU A 166 -2.21 -20.88 7.85
C LEU A 166 -1.48 -22.23 8.00
N LYS A 167 -1.52 -22.85 9.19
CA LYS A 167 -1.02 -24.23 9.38
C LYS A 167 -1.85 -25.26 8.60
N MET A 168 -3.14 -25.02 8.40
CA MET A 168 -4.02 -25.88 7.61
C MET A 168 -3.91 -25.62 6.10
N TYR A 169 -3.61 -24.37 5.72
CA TYR A 169 -3.53 -23.91 4.34
C TYR A 169 -2.21 -23.15 4.08
N PRO A 170 -1.05 -23.83 4.10
CA PRO A 170 0.27 -23.19 4.09
C PRO A 170 0.57 -22.37 2.82
N ALA A 171 -0.06 -22.72 1.68
CA ALA A 171 0.06 -21.95 0.44
C ALA A 171 -0.38 -20.49 0.61
N VAL A 172 -1.30 -20.20 1.53
CA VAL A 172 -1.78 -18.82 1.79
C VAL A 172 -0.71 -17.93 2.41
N ALA A 173 0.25 -18.53 3.12
CA ALA A 173 1.40 -17.84 3.70
C ALA A 173 2.61 -17.80 2.74
N SER A 174 2.47 -18.24 1.49
CA SER A 174 3.57 -18.23 0.52
C SER A 174 3.64 -16.90 -0.24
N MET A 175 4.73 -16.70 -1.00
CA MET A 175 4.91 -15.56 -1.90
C MET A 175 5.46 -15.99 -3.26
N ILE A 176 5.32 -15.13 -4.27
CA ILE A 176 5.95 -15.31 -5.59
C ILE A 176 7.26 -14.54 -5.61
N ASP A 177 8.36 -15.20 -5.96
CA ASP A 177 9.64 -14.58 -6.29
C ASP A 177 10.12 -15.05 -7.66
N GLY A 178 10.00 -14.19 -8.68
CA GLY A 178 10.23 -14.58 -10.07
C GLY A 178 9.28 -15.70 -10.51
N ASP A 179 9.84 -16.84 -10.87
CA ASP A 179 9.11 -18.05 -11.28
C ASP A 179 8.91 -19.05 -10.12
N ASP A 180 9.45 -18.75 -8.93
CA ASP A 180 9.41 -19.62 -7.77
C ASP A 180 8.30 -19.22 -6.78
N MET A 181 7.71 -20.22 -6.15
CA MET A 181 6.87 -20.05 -4.97
C MET A 181 7.71 -20.25 -3.72
N VAL A 182 7.77 -19.23 -2.87
CA VAL A 182 8.52 -19.27 -1.60
C VAL A 182 7.56 -19.55 -0.45
N SER A 183 7.80 -20.65 0.26
CA SER A 183 7.11 -21.01 1.50
C SER A 183 8.03 -20.84 2.70
N PHE A 184 7.46 -20.67 3.89
CA PHE A 184 8.18 -20.38 5.12
C PHE A 184 7.86 -21.40 6.20
N ASP A 185 8.86 -21.72 7.04
CA ASP A 185 8.69 -22.61 8.20
C ASP A 185 8.14 -21.87 9.43
N THR A 186 8.24 -20.54 9.44
CA THR A 186 7.73 -19.67 10.52
C THR A 186 6.54 -18.86 10.05
N THR A 187 5.64 -18.49 10.99
CA THR A 187 4.49 -17.65 10.66
C THR A 187 4.70 -16.23 11.18
N ASP A 188 5.19 -15.35 10.31
CA ASP A 188 5.35 -13.94 10.61
C ASP A 188 4.13 -13.14 10.15
N ILE A 189 3.42 -12.50 11.09
CA ILE A 189 2.18 -11.77 10.81
C ILE A 189 2.44 -10.27 10.77
N SER A 190 2.24 -9.68 9.60
CA SER A 190 2.22 -8.23 9.42
C SER A 190 0.92 -7.63 9.97
N VAL A 191 1.01 -6.52 10.72
CA VAL A 191 -0.16 -5.84 11.29
C VAL A 191 -0.17 -4.39 10.86
N ALA A 192 -1.24 -3.95 10.20
CA ALA A 192 -1.36 -2.57 9.76
C ALA A 192 -1.65 -1.62 10.94
N VAL A 193 -0.78 -0.61 11.12
CA VAL A 193 -0.87 0.39 12.19
C VAL A 193 -0.93 1.80 11.58
N SER A 194 -1.89 2.60 12.04
CA SER A 194 -1.98 4.01 11.67
C SER A 194 -1.02 4.86 12.51
N GLY A 195 -0.13 5.61 11.85
CA GLY A 195 0.79 6.55 12.50
C GLY A 195 0.77 7.94 11.87
N PRO A 196 1.51 8.91 12.44
CA PRO A 196 1.52 10.31 11.97
C PRO A 196 2.00 10.49 10.52
N LYS A 197 2.87 9.58 10.04
CA LYS A 197 3.39 9.58 8.67
C LYS A 197 2.52 8.76 7.69
N GLY A 198 1.37 8.27 8.15
CA GLY A 198 0.45 7.43 7.40
C GLY A 198 0.41 5.98 7.91
N LEU A 199 -0.15 5.10 7.09
CA LEU A 199 -0.25 3.67 7.38
C LEU A 199 1.13 3.01 7.28
N MET A 200 1.51 2.27 8.31
CA MET A 200 2.70 1.43 8.34
C MET A 200 2.29 -0.01 8.63
N VAL A 201 3.11 -0.97 8.22
CA VAL A 201 2.80 -2.40 8.35
C VAL A 201 3.99 -3.12 8.99
N PRO A 202 4.19 -2.98 10.31
CA PRO A 202 5.20 -3.74 11.03
C PRO A 202 4.90 -5.25 11.05
N VAL A 203 5.92 -6.06 11.33
CA VAL A 203 5.88 -7.52 11.34
C VAL A 203 6.03 -8.05 12.75
N LEU A 204 5.04 -8.82 13.20
CA LEU A 204 5.11 -9.64 14.41
C LEU A 204 5.74 -10.99 14.05
N ARG A 205 6.96 -11.23 14.55
CA ARG A 205 7.77 -12.41 14.21
C ARG A 205 7.35 -13.64 15.00
N ASN A 206 7.40 -14.82 14.36
CA ASN A 206 7.16 -16.12 14.99
C ASN A 206 5.82 -16.16 15.76
N ALA A 207 4.76 -15.64 15.15
CA ALA A 207 3.44 -15.57 15.78
C ALA A 207 2.87 -16.97 16.10
N ASP A 208 3.39 -18.01 15.46
CA ASP A 208 3.05 -19.41 15.72
C ASP A 208 3.57 -19.97 17.05
N GLN A 209 4.49 -19.25 17.71
CA GLN A 209 5.06 -19.59 19.01
C GLN A 209 4.58 -18.67 20.15
N MET A 210 3.65 -17.76 19.85
CA MET A 210 3.20 -16.74 20.79
C MET A 210 1.95 -17.16 21.57
N SER A 211 1.88 -16.78 22.84
CA SER A 211 0.64 -16.80 23.62
C SER A 211 -0.24 -15.59 23.29
N PHE A 212 -1.47 -15.57 23.83
CA PHE A 212 -2.34 -14.39 23.77
C PHE A 212 -1.67 -13.13 24.31
N ALA A 213 -0.92 -13.25 25.42
CA ALA A 213 -0.22 -12.14 26.05
C ALA A 213 0.94 -11.63 25.17
N ASP A 214 1.71 -12.54 24.57
CA ASP A 214 2.83 -12.19 23.70
C ASP A 214 2.37 -11.42 22.46
N VAL A 215 1.26 -11.86 21.85
CA VAL A 215 0.69 -11.16 20.69
C VAL A 215 0.24 -9.74 21.06
N GLU A 216 -0.54 -9.59 22.15
CA GLU A 216 -1.01 -8.25 22.56
C GLU A 216 0.16 -7.33 22.94
N ALA A 217 1.15 -7.85 23.67
CA ALA A 217 2.35 -7.10 24.05
C ALA A 217 3.17 -6.68 22.82
N GLY A 218 3.42 -7.61 21.89
CA GLY A 218 4.17 -7.36 20.66
C GLY A 218 3.48 -6.33 19.76
N ILE A 219 2.17 -6.43 19.57
CA ILE A 219 1.41 -5.46 18.77
C ILE A 219 1.40 -4.09 19.44
N LYS A 220 1.26 -4.03 20.78
CA LYS A 220 1.34 -2.76 21.54
C LYS A 220 2.70 -2.10 21.38
N ASP A 221 3.79 -2.86 21.43
CA ASP A 221 5.15 -2.34 21.24
C ASP A 221 5.34 -1.79 19.82
N LEU A 222 5.02 -2.58 18.79
CA LEU A 222 5.09 -2.17 17.39
C LEU A 222 4.24 -0.92 17.12
N ALA A 223 3.03 -0.87 17.66
CA ALA A 223 2.15 0.29 17.53
C ALA A 223 2.72 1.55 18.21
N THR A 224 3.37 1.38 19.36
CA THR A 224 4.05 2.47 20.07
C THR A 224 5.22 2.99 19.26
N LYS A 225 6.07 2.10 18.73
CA LYS A 225 7.20 2.47 17.85
C LYS A 225 6.75 3.20 16.59
N VAL A 226 5.67 2.76 15.96
CA VAL A 226 5.08 3.44 14.78
C VAL A 226 4.59 4.84 15.15
N ARG A 227 3.88 4.99 16.28
CA ARG A 227 3.37 6.29 16.73
C ARG A 227 4.49 7.26 17.10
N ASP A 228 5.52 6.77 17.77
CA ASP A 228 6.71 7.52 18.16
C ASP A 228 7.68 7.79 17.00
N GLY A 229 7.47 7.14 15.85
CA GLY A 229 8.36 7.24 14.69
C GLY A 229 9.72 6.55 14.88
N LYS A 230 9.80 5.57 15.79
CA LYS A 230 11.00 4.79 16.14
C LYS A 230 11.05 3.41 15.48
N ILE A 231 10.05 3.06 14.66
CA ILE A 231 10.00 1.78 13.96
C ILE A 231 11.19 1.63 13.00
N SER A 232 11.87 0.50 13.06
CA SER A 232 13.01 0.19 12.20
C SER A 232 12.57 -0.39 10.84
N VAL A 233 13.48 -0.43 9.87
CA VAL A 233 13.21 -1.04 8.55
C VAL A 233 13.03 -2.56 8.65
N ASP A 234 13.80 -3.21 9.52
CA ASP A 234 13.74 -4.67 9.72
C ASP A 234 12.39 -5.11 10.32
N GLU A 235 11.82 -4.28 11.18
CA GLU A 235 10.47 -4.48 11.74
C GLU A 235 9.37 -4.24 10.69
N MET A 236 9.66 -3.61 9.55
CA MET A 236 8.70 -3.37 8.47
C MET A 236 8.88 -4.31 7.26
N THR A 237 9.90 -5.17 7.27
CA THR A 237 10.30 -5.95 6.10
C THR A 237 9.99 -7.43 6.31
N GLY A 238 9.39 -8.11 5.33
CA GLY A 238 9.04 -9.52 5.41
C GLY A 238 7.59 -9.73 5.83
N GLY A 239 7.35 -10.74 6.68
CA GLY A 239 6.01 -11.23 6.97
C GLY A 239 5.48 -12.12 5.85
N CYS A 240 4.69 -13.12 6.22
CA CYS A 240 4.08 -14.06 5.27
C CYS A 240 2.59 -13.75 5.03
N PHE A 241 1.96 -13.00 5.93
CA PHE A 241 0.54 -12.66 5.86
C PHE A 241 0.26 -11.32 6.56
N THR A 242 -0.69 -10.53 6.06
CA THR A 242 -1.06 -9.24 6.68
C THR A 242 -2.46 -9.28 7.30
N ILE A 243 -2.60 -8.69 8.49
CA ILE A 243 -3.89 -8.33 9.10
C ILE A 243 -4.02 -6.80 9.09
N THR A 244 -5.16 -6.31 8.59
CA THR A 244 -5.52 -4.89 8.61
C THR A 244 -6.89 -4.71 9.24
N ASN A 245 -7.05 -3.68 10.07
CA ASN A 245 -8.30 -3.41 10.77
C ASN A 245 -8.86 -2.05 10.35
N GLY A 246 -9.81 -2.06 9.41
CA GLY A 246 -10.58 -0.87 9.01
C GLY A 246 -11.75 -0.58 9.95
N GLY A 247 -12.14 -1.54 10.79
CA GLY A 247 -13.24 -1.43 11.74
C GLY A 247 -13.06 -0.33 12.77
N VAL A 248 -11.81 -0.02 13.14
CA VAL A 248 -11.48 1.12 14.03
C VAL A 248 -11.91 2.47 13.45
N PHE A 249 -12.10 2.56 12.13
CA PHE A 249 -12.59 3.75 11.44
C PHE A 249 -14.08 3.65 11.04
N GLY A 250 -14.78 2.62 11.52
CA GLY A 250 -16.19 2.38 11.19
C GLY A 250 -16.43 1.74 9.83
N SER A 251 -15.38 1.21 9.17
CA SER A 251 -15.56 0.49 7.89
C SER A 251 -16.41 -0.76 8.10
N MET A 252 -17.48 -0.90 7.32
CA MET A 252 -18.38 -2.07 7.37
C MET A 252 -17.84 -3.25 6.56
N LEU A 253 -17.32 -2.98 5.37
CA LEU A 253 -16.77 -3.97 4.46
C LEU A 253 -15.83 -3.28 3.47
N SER A 254 -14.73 -3.93 3.12
CA SER A 254 -13.77 -3.47 2.13
C SER A 254 -12.96 -4.64 1.57
N THR A 255 -12.40 -4.45 0.38
CA THR A 255 -11.45 -5.38 -0.24
C THR A 255 -10.03 -4.88 0.04
N PRO A 256 -9.32 -5.43 1.05
CA PRO A 256 -7.96 -4.99 1.35
C PRO A 256 -7.03 -5.26 0.16
N ILE A 257 -6.11 -4.34 -0.13
CA ILE A 257 -5.06 -4.54 -1.14
C ILE A 257 -3.91 -5.29 -0.48
N ILE A 258 -3.46 -6.38 -1.10
CA ILE A 258 -2.34 -7.21 -0.65
C ILE A 258 -1.08 -6.34 -0.44
N ASN A 259 -0.27 -6.67 0.57
CA ASN A 259 1.02 -6.03 0.81
C ASN A 259 2.16 -6.87 0.20
N PRO A 260 2.67 -6.54 -0.99
CA PRO A 260 3.70 -7.35 -1.63
C PRO A 260 4.99 -7.40 -0.79
N PRO A 261 5.73 -8.52 -0.83
CA PRO A 261 5.55 -9.67 -1.72
C PRO A 261 4.53 -10.73 -1.27
N GLN A 262 3.84 -10.52 -0.14
CA GLN A 262 2.90 -11.50 0.41
C GLN A 262 1.75 -11.81 -0.57
N SER A 263 1.11 -12.96 -0.39
CA SER A 263 0.02 -13.40 -1.28
C SER A 263 -1.37 -13.23 -0.70
N ALA A 264 -1.52 -12.86 0.58
CA ALA A 264 -2.83 -12.68 1.19
C ALA A 264 -2.86 -11.62 2.30
N ILE A 265 -4.05 -11.06 2.51
CA ILE A 265 -4.34 -10.08 3.55
C ILE A 265 -5.75 -10.26 4.11
N LEU A 266 -5.87 -10.28 5.43
CA LEU A 266 -7.14 -10.29 6.16
C LEU A 266 -7.55 -8.87 6.55
N GLY A 267 -8.76 -8.48 6.16
CA GLY A 267 -9.42 -7.23 6.53
C GLY A 267 -10.46 -7.46 7.62
N MET A 268 -10.25 -6.87 8.79
CA MET A 268 -11.20 -6.77 9.89
C MET A 268 -12.03 -5.48 9.75
N HIS A 269 -13.32 -5.57 10.06
CA HIS A 269 -14.28 -4.46 9.93
C HIS A 269 -14.95 -4.16 11.27
N ASN A 270 -15.90 -3.22 11.26
CA ASN A 270 -16.62 -2.83 12.46
C ASN A 270 -17.48 -4.00 12.99
N ILE A 271 -17.76 -3.95 14.29
CA ILE A 271 -18.67 -4.88 14.95
C ILE A 271 -20.00 -4.16 15.11
N VAL A 272 -21.07 -4.72 14.57
CA VAL A 272 -22.41 -4.12 14.59
C VAL A 272 -23.42 -5.15 15.08
N GLU A 273 -24.31 -4.76 15.99
CA GLU A 273 -25.42 -5.61 16.40
C GLU A 273 -26.37 -5.86 15.23
N ARG A 274 -26.64 -7.14 14.95
CA ARG A 274 -27.53 -7.57 13.88
C ARG A 274 -28.50 -8.65 14.34
N PRO A 275 -29.74 -8.66 13.81
CA PRO A 275 -30.63 -9.81 13.96
C PRO A 275 -30.10 -10.96 13.09
N VAL A 276 -29.84 -12.12 13.70
CA VAL A 276 -29.41 -13.35 13.02
C VAL A 276 -30.27 -14.52 13.47
N VAL A 277 -30.42 -15.53 12.60
CA VAL A 277 -31.12 -16.76 12.96
C VAL A 277 -30.15 -17.75 13.59
N ARG A 278 -30.48 -18.24 14.80
CA ARG A 278 -29.78 -19.31 15.51
C ARG A 278 -30.82 -20.27 16.07
N ASP A 279 -30.67 -21.56 15.78
CA ASP A 279 -31.58 -22.62 16.25
C ASP A 279 -33.07 -22.31 15.99
N GLY A 280 -33.35 -21.71 14.83
CA GLY A 280 -34.70 -21.32 14.42
C GLY A 280 -35.24 -20.03 15.06
N GLN A 281 -34.46 -19.33 15.88
CA GLN A 281 -34.85 -18.09 16.56
C GLN A 281 -34.07 -16.87 16.05
N ILE A 282 -34.73 -15.72 15.98
CA ILE A 282 -34.05 -14.44 15.70
C ILE A 282 -33.43 -13.94 17.00
N VAL A 283 -32.11 -13.82 17.02
CA VAL A 283 -31.33 -13.32 18.15
C VAL A 283 -30.46 -12.14 17.71
N VAL A 284 -30.21 -11.20 18.62
CA VAL A 284 -29.23 -10.13 18.38
C VAL A 284 -27.82 -10.67 18.62
N ARG A 285 -26.93 -10.45 17.65
CA ARG A 285 -25.51 -10.79 17.75
C ARG A 285 -24.61 -9.64 17.29
N PRO A 286 -23.47 -9.41 17.94
CA PRO A 286 -22.44 -8.53 17.45
C PRO A 286 -21.73 -9.21 16.27
N ILE A 287 -22.00 -8.75 15.05
CA ILE A 287 -21.45 -9.33 13.83
C ILE A 287 -20.32 -8.46 13.28
N MET A 288 -19.21 -9.10 12.92
CA MET A 288 -18.14 -8.50 12.13
C MET A 288 -18.12 -9.13 10.74
N TYR A 289 -17.95 -8.31 9.69
CA TYR A 289 -17.53 -8.85 8.40
C TYR A 289 -16.01 -8.95 8.31
N VAL A 290 -15.53 -10.07 7.78
CA VAL A 290 -14.13 -10.29 7.48
C VAL A 290 -13.98 -10.52 5.99
N ALA A 291 -12.92 -9.95 5.42
CA ALA A 291 -12.61 -10.08 4.00
C ALA A 291 -11.17 -10.56 3.86
N MET A 292 -10.93 -11.60 3.07
CA MET A 292 -9.58 -12.01 2.73
C MET A 292 -9.35 -11.78 1.25
N SER A 293 -8.40 -10.91 0.93
CA SER A 293 -7.92 -10.74 -0.44
C SER A 293 -6.67 -11.58 -0.63
N TYR A 294 -6.56 -12.22 -1.79
CA TYR A 294 -5.52 -13.20 -2.08
C TYR A 294 -5.12 -13.16 -3.56
N ASP A 295 -3.88 -13.56 -3.85
CA ASP A 295 -3.38 -13.67 -5.22
C ASP A 295 -3.71 -15.07 -5.78
N HIS A 296 -4.63 -15.10 -6.75
CA HIS A 296 -5.11 -16.35 -7.36
C HIS A 296 -4.05 -17.05 -8.24
N ARG A 297 -2.84 -16.49 -8.35
CA ARG A 297 -1.70 -17.19 -8.94
C ARG A 297 -1.11 -18.28 -8.03
N ILE A 298 -1.28 -18.17 -6.71
CA ILE A 298 -0.86 -19.18 -5.72
C ILE A 298 -2.08 -19.85 -5.06
N ILE A 299 -3.11 -19.07 -4.76
CA ILE A 299 -4.18 -19.47 -3.84
C ILE A 299 -5.45 -19.73 -4.63
N ASP A 300 -5.89 -20.99 -4.65
CA ASP A 300 -7.15 -21.39 -5.28
C ASP A 300 -8.37 -21.17 -4.37
N GLY A 301 -9.56 -21.42 -4.92
CA GLY A 301 -10.84 -21.24 -4.23
C GLY A 301 -10.98 -22.06 -2.94
N ARG A 302 -10.42 -23.29 -2.89
CA ARG A 302 -10.50 -24.15 -1.71
C ARG A 302 -9.67 -23.59 -0.55
N GLU A 303 -8.44 -23.18 -0.81
CA GLU A 303 -7.49 -22.64 0.16
C GLU A 303 -7.97 -21.29 0.66
N SER A 304 -8.46 -20.43 -0.22
CA SER A 304 -8.98 -19.11 0.15
C SER A 304 -10.22 -19.18 1.04
N VAL A 305 -11.25 -19.91 0.59
CA VAL A 305 -12.49 -20.09 1.36
C VAL A 305 -12.22 -20.88 2.64
N GLY A 306 -11.46 -21.97 2.56
CA GLY A 306 -11.09 -22.80 3.71
C GLY A 306 -10.35 -22.03 4.79
N THR A 307 -9.42 -21.15 4.42
CA THR A 307 -8.69 -20.30 5.37
C THR A 307 -9.63 -19.33 6.08
N LEU A 308 -10.49 -18.61 5.34
CA LEU A 308 -11.38 -17.63 5.95
C LEU A 308 -12.43 -18.29 6.85
N VAL A 309 -12.94 -19.48 6.45
CA VAL A 309 -13.84 -20.29 7.29
C VAL A 309 -13.12 -20.79 8.54
N ALA A 310 -11.90 -21.30 8.43
CA ALA A 310 -11.12 -21.77 9.59
C ALA A 310 -10.83 -20.63 10.59
N ILE A 311 -10.61 -19.41 10.10
CA ILE A 311 -10.50 -18.20 10.95
C ILE A 311 -11.85 -17.92 11.63
N LYS A 312 -12.96 -17.90 10.87
CA LYS A 312 -14.31 -17.71 11.42
C LYS A 312 -14.62 -18.70 12.54
N GLU A 313 -14.40 -20.00 12.30
CA GLU A 313 -14.65 -21.07 13.28
C GLU A 313 -13.85 -20.84 14.56
N ALA A 314 -12.56 -20.52 14.44
CA ALA A 314 -11.72 -20.24 15.60
C ALA A 314 -12.16 -19.01 16.40
N LEU A 315 -12.73 -18.00 15.73
CA LEU A 315 -13.25 -16.80 16.39
C LEU A 315 -14.63 -17.05 17.04
N GLU A 316 -15.45 -17.91 16.47
CA GLU A 316 -16.77 -18.30 17.00
C GLU A 316 -16.67 -19.40 18.08
N ASN A 317 -15.57 -20.15 18.12
CA ASN A 317 -15.28 -21.14 19.16
C ASN A 317 -13.82 -21.04 19.67
N PRO A 318 -13.44 -19.90 20.29
CA PRO A 318 -12.06 -19.66 20.70
C PRO A 318 -11.59 -20.55 21.85
N VAL A 319 -12.51 -21.00 22.73
CA VAL A 319 -12.15 -21.83 23.88
C VAL A 319 -11.61 -23.18 23.42
N GLU A 320 -12.30 -23.84 22.50
CA GLU A 320 -11.87 -25.15 21.99
C GLU A 320 -10.68 -25.00 21.03
N LEU A 321 -10.78 -24.06 20.06
CA LEU A 321 -9.85 -24.03 18.94
C LEU A 321 -8.58 -23.20 19.18
N LEU A 322 -8.58 -22.28 20.13
CA LEU A 322 -7.43 -21.43 20.45
C LEU A 322 -6.90 -21.62 21.88
N MET A 323 -7.71 -22.14 22.80
CA MET A 323 -7.35 -22.27 24.22
C MET A 323 -7.30 -23.74 24.70
N GLY A 324 -7.51 -24.71 23.81
CA GLY A 324 -7.42 -26.14 24.15
C GLY A 324 -8.47 -26.61 25.17
N GLY A 325 -9.60 -25.91 25.26
CA GLY A 325 -10.69 -26.22 26.19
C GLY A 325 -10.56 -25.59 27.58
N ASP A 326 -9.43 -24.94 27.90
CA ASP A 326 -9.21 -24.28 29.19
C ASP A 326 -8.89 -22.79 28.99
N VAL A 327 -9.88 -21.95 29.31
CA VAL A 327 -9.76 -20.49 29.17
C VAL A 327 -8.64 -19.91 30.02
N LYS A 328 -8.48 -20.39 31.26
CA LYS A 328 -7.45 -19.84 32.15
C LYS A 328 -6.07 -20.24 31.67
N ALA A 329 -5.87 -21.51 31.32
CA ALA A 329 -4.61 -21.97 30.75
C ALA A 329 -4.29 -21.24 29.43
N GLY A 330 -5.25 -21.11 28.51
CA GLY A 330 -5.05 -20.45 27.22
C GLY A 330 -4.75 -18.96 27.34
N LEU A 331 -5.35 -18.26 28.31
CA LEU A 331 -5.05 -16.87 28.62
C LEU A 331 -3.81 -16.70 29.53
N GLY A 332 -3.21 -17.82 29.95
CA GLY A 332 -2.09 -17.84 30.89
C GLY A 332 -2.44 -17.16 32.21
N LEU A 333 -3.66 -17.37 32.73
CA LEU A 333 -4.20 -16.82 33.99
C LEU A 333 -4.00 -17.73 35.19
#